data_AF-A0A0W0GB95-F1
#
_entry.id   AF-A0A0W0GB95-F1
#
_cell.length_a   1.000
_cell.length_b   1.000
_cell.length_c   1.000
_cell.angle_alpha   90.00
_cell.angle_beta   90.00
_cell.angle_gamma   90.00
#
_symmetry.space_group_name_H-M   'P 1'
#
loop_
_entity.id
_entity.type
_entity.pdbx_description
1 polymer ?
#
loop_
_entity_poly.entity_id
_entity_poly.type
_entity_poly.pdbx_seq_one_letter_code
_entity_poly.pdbx_strand_id
1 'polypeptide(L)'
;MSVFRAYFELTRLHKFPLGNILIIWPSVWGLYMAAYNHPITSTSLITQTVMFAVGSTLLHSAACVINDICDRNFDGKVERTKNRPLVTGALPIAGAWILLSVLTSATMFLLTFTNPTAYVTGIFDILHCDF
;
A
#
# COMPACT_ATOMS: atom_id res chain seq x y z
N MET A 1 -8.56 -22.59 -3.70
CA MET A 1 -7.71 -21.57 -3.03
C MET A 1 -8.17 -21.45 -1.58
N SER A 2 -7.28 -21.40 -0.59
CA SER A 2 -7.71 -21.05 0.78
C SER A 2 -8.04 -19.56 0.87
N VAL A 3 -8.99 -19.18 1.73
CA VAL A 3 -9.43 -17.78 1.90
C VAL A 3 -8.25 -16.87 2.29
N PHE A 4 -7.37 -17.36 3.16
CA PHE A 4 -6.15 -16.65 3.56
C PHE A 4 -5.22 -16.36 2.38
N ARG A 5 -5.01 -17.34 1.50
CA ARG A 5 -4.17 -17.17 0.31
C ARG A 5 -4.79 -16.18 -0.68
N ALA A 6 -6.11 -16.19 -0.82
CA ALA A 6 -6.82 -15.23 -1.66
C ALA A 6 -6.58 -13.78 -1.18
N TYR A 7 -6.60 -13.54 0.13
CA TYR A 7 -6.27 -12.22 0.69
C TYR A 7 -4.80 -11.83 0.44
N PHE A 8 -3.88 -12.79 0.58
CA PHE A 8 -2.45 -12.57 0.33
C PHE A 8 -2.12 -12.29 -1.15
N GLU A 9 -2.92 -12.85 -2.05
CA GLU A 9 -2.83 -12.55 -3.48
C GLU A 9 -3.38 -11.17 -3.82
N LEU A 10 -4.49 -10.78 -3.16
CA LEU A 10 -5.14 -9.48 -3.36
C LEU A 10 -4.26 -8.30 -2.93
N THR A 11 -3.55 -8.42 -1.80
CA THR A 11 -2.59 -7.41 -1.33
C THR A 11 -1.26 -7.43 -2.08
N ARG A 12 -1.08 -8.35 -3.04
CA ARG A 12 0.19 -8.59 -3.75
C ARG A 12 1.39 -8.94 -2.86
N LEU A 13 1.18 -9.24 -1.58
CA LEU A 13 2.26 -9.61 -0.65
C LEU A 13 2.97 -10.91 -1.06
N HIS A 14 2.33 -11.78 -1.83
CA HIS A 14 2.99 -12.96 -2.42
C HIS A 14 4.16 -12.62 -3.37
N LYS A 15 4.24 -11.39 -3.89
CA LYS A 15 5.34 -10.91 -4.75
C LYS A 15 6.40 -10.13 -3.97
N PHE A 16 6.31 -10.09 -2.65
CA PHE A 16 7.31 -9.45 -1.83
C PHE A 16 8.68 -10.13 -2.06
N PRO A 17 9.77 -9.37 -2.33
CA PRO A 17 9.90 -7.92 -2.16
C PRO A 17 9.79 -7.07 -3.46
N LEU A 18 9.66 -7.68 -4.64
CA LEU A 18 9.82 -6.99 -5.94
C LEU A 18 8.86 -5.81 -6.18
N GLY A 19 7.59 -5.95 -5.77
CA GLY A 19 6.60 -4.87 -5.94
C GLY A 19 6.82 -3.71 -4.97
N ASN A 20 6.99 -4.03 -3.69
CA ASN A 20 7.09 -3.02 -2.63
C ASN A 20 8.41 -2.25 -2.67
N ILE A 21 9.52 -2.89 -3.09
CA ILE A 21 10.82 -2.23 -3.22
C ILE A 21 10.73 -0.99 -4.13
N LEU A 22 9.92 -1.04 -5.20
CA LEU A 22 9.78 0.08 -6.13
C LEU A 22 9.20 1.34 -5.49
N ILE A 23 8.44 1.20 -4.40
CA ILE A 23 7.81 2.31 -3.68
C ILE A 23 8.63 2.68 -2.43
N ILE A 24 9.22 1.69 -1.76
CA ILE A 24 10.09 1.91 -0.61
C ILE A 24 11.37 2.66 -1.04
N TRP A 25 11.99 2.28 -2.16
CA TRP A 25 13.30 2.83 -2.53
C TRP A 25 13.26 4.36 -2.76
N PRO A 26 12.34 4.92 -3.57
CA PRO A 26 12.28 6.37 -3.77
C PRO A 26 12.01 7.16 -2.48
N SER A 27 11.15 6.63 -1.60
CA SER A 27 10.84 7.29 -0.33
C SER A 27 12.04 7.29 0.62
N VAL A 28 12.82 6.21 0.66
CA VAL A 28 14.07 6.15 1.44
C VAL A 28 15.10 7.16 0.90
N TRP A 29 15.30 7.26 -0.42
CA TRP A 29 16.22 8.27 -0.98
C TRP A 29 15.79 9.70 -0.63
N GLY A 30 14.50 10.02 -0.76
CA GLY A 30 13.97 11.33 -0.37
C GLY A 30 14.24 11.65 1.10
N LEU A 31 14.05 10.67 1.99
CA LEU A 31 14.34 10.81 3.42
C LEU A 31 15.84 11.05 3.69
N TYR A 32 16.73 10.30 3.04
CA TYR A 32 18.17 10.49 3.19
C TYR A 32 18.64 11.85 2.65
N MET A 33 18.10 12.32 1.53
CA MET A 33 18.38 13.65 0.99
C MET A 33 17.86 14.77 1.90
N ALA A 34 16.70 14.58 2.55
CA ALA A 34 16.19 15.52 3.54
C ALA A 34 17.06 15.54 4.81
N ALA A 35 17.53 14.37 5.26
CA ALA A 35 18.43 14.23 6.41
C ALA A 35 19.84 14.79 6.15
N TYR A 36 20.24 14.98 4.89
CA TYR A 36 21.48 15.67 4.55
C TYR A 36 21.39 17.17 4.82
N ASN A 37 20.23 17.79 4.54
CA ASN A 37 20.01 19.24 4.71
C ASN A 37 19.55 19.62 6.12
N HIS A 38 19.00 18.67 6.88
CA HIS A 38 18.56 18.87 8.26
C HIS A 38 19.29 17.87 9.17
N PRO A 39 19.97 18.31 10.25
CA PRO A 39 20.64 17.39 11.16
C PRO A 39 19.62 16.56 11.95
N ILE A 40 19.27 15.39 11.43
CA ILE A 40 18.38 14.43 12.08
C ILE A 40 19.27 13.41 12.83
N THR A 41 18.92 13.09 14.08
CA THR A 41 19.60 12.03 14.84
C THR A 41 19.48 10.69 14.12
N SER A 42 20.56 9.90 14.07
CA SER A 42 20.59 8.58 13.40
C SER A 42 19.45 7.66 13.82
N THR A 43 19.05 7.70 15.10
CA THR A 43 17.90 6.95 15.62
C THR A 43 16.59 7.37 14.95
N SER A 44 16.35 8.67 14.80
CA SER A 44 15.13 9.18 14.17
C SER A 44 15.09 8.84 12.67
N LEU A 45 16.24 8.90 11.98
CA LEU A 45 16.35 8.50 10.59
C LEU A 45 15.97 7.03 10.38
N ILE A 46 16.48 6.12 11.24
CA ILE A 46 16.15 4.70 11.18
C ILE A 46 14.66 4.47 11.46
N THR A 47 14.12 5.10 12.52
CA THR A 47 12.70 4.99 12.86
C THR A 47 11.80 5.45 11.71
N GLN A 48 12.10 6.61 11.12
CA GLN A 48 11.34 7.13 9.97
C GLN A 48 11.46 6.20 8.76
N THR A 49 12.66 5.68 8.46
CA THR A 49 12.86 4.73 7.35
C THR A 49 11.98 3.50 7.50
N VAL A 50 11.91 2.92 8.71
CA VAL A 50 11.06 1.75 8.98
C VAL A 50 9.57 2.11 8.87
N MET A 51 9.16 3.26 9.42
CA MET A 51 7.77 3.73 9.29
C MET A 51 7.37 3.94 7.83
N PHE A 52 8.22 4.55 7.01
CA PHE A 52 7.98 4.71 5.57
C PHE A 52 7.90 3.37 4.85
N ALA A 53 8.79 2.43 5.16
CA ALA A 53 8.78 1.11 4.53
C ALA A 53 7.50 0.30 4.83
N VAL A 54 7.01 0.39 6.07
CA VAL A 54 5.74 -0.23 6.48
C VAL A 54 4.56 0.50 5.85
N GLY A 55 4.52 1.84 5.95
CA GLY A 55 3.46 2.67 5.40
C GLY A 55 3.30 2.51 3.89
N SER A 56 4.41 2.52 3.14
CA SER A 56 4.40 2.33 1.69
C SER A 56 3.94 0.93 1.30
N THR A 57 4.29 -0.09 2.08
CA THR A 57 3.82 -1.47 1.87
C THR A 57 2.30 -1.58 2.06
N LEU A 58 1.76 -0.95 3.09
CA LEU A 58 0.33 -0.94 3.36
C LEU A 58 -0.43 -0.16 2.29
N LEU A 59 0.06 1.02 1.91
CA LEU A 59 -0.54 1.86 0.86
C LEU A 59 -0.50 1.15 -0.50
N HIS A 60 0.61 0.50 -0.86
CA HIS A 60 0.70 -0.30 -2.08
C HIS A 60 -0.30 -1.46 -2.08
N SER A 61 -0.44 -2.12 -0.94
CA SER A 61 -1.43 -3.20 -0.79
C SER A 61 -2.85 -2.67 -0.98
N ALA A 62 -3.16 -1.50 -0.42
CA ALA A 62 -4.45 -0.83 -0.58
C ALA A 62 -4.70 -0.45 -2.06
N ALA A 63 -3.72 0.14 -2.73
CA ALA A 63 -3.76 0.47 -4.16
C ALA A 63 -4.06 -0.77 -5.02
N CYS A 64 -3.41 -1.90 -4.73
CA CYS A 64 -3.67 -3.16 -5.42
C CYS A 64 -5.10 -3.67 -5.19
N VAL A 65 -5.62 -3.54 -3.97
CA VAL A 65 -6.97 -3.98 -3.63
C VAL A 65 -8.02 -3.13 -4.34
N ILE A 66 -7.89 -1.80 -4.34
CA ILE A 66 -8.83 -0.92 -5.05
C ILE A 66 -8.77 -1.13 -6.56
N ASN A 67 -7.58 -1.34 -7.14
CA ASN A 67 -7.42 -1.66 -8.55
C ASN A 67 -8.12 -2.97 -8.91
N ASP A 68 -7.94 -4.04 -8.12
CA ASP A 68 -8.64 -5.31 -8.33
C ASP A 68 -10.18 -5.17 -8.18
N ILE A 69 -10.67 -4.27 -7.30
CA ILE A 69 -12.11 -3.97 -7.15
C ILE A 69 -12.65 -3.28 -8.41
N CYS A 70 -11.97 -2.24 -8.89
CA CYS A 70 -12.38 -1.45 -10.06
C CYS A 70 -12.28 -2.28 -11.36
N ASP A 71 -11.19 -3.04 -11.53
CA ASP A 71 -10.91 -3.79 -12.74
C ASP A 71 -11.67 -5.12 -12.82
N ARG A 72 -12.39 -5.53 -11.78
CA ARG A 72 -13.06 -6.84 -11.67
C ARG A 72 -13.82 -7.27 -12.93
N ASN A 73 -14.60 -6.36 -13.51
CA ASN A 73 -15.43 -6.65 -14.69
C ASN A 73 -14.59 -6.82 -15.97
N PHE A 74 -13.47 -6.13 -16.05
CA PHE A 74 -12.55 -6.17 -17.19
C PHE A 74 -11.57 -7.35 -17.07
N ASP A 75 -11.04 -7.61 -15.88
CA ASP A 75 -10.10 -8.69 -15.60
C ASP A 75 -10.68 -10.08 -15.92
N GLY A 76 -12.01 -10.26 -15.79
CA GLY A 76 -12.69 -11.50 -16.21
C GLY A 76 -12.62 -11.80 -17.71
N LYS A 77 -12.33 -10.78 -18.53
CA LYS A 77 -12.23 -10.90 -20.00
C LYS A 77 -10.79 -11.09 -20.47
N VAL A 78 -9.80 -10.99 -19.58
CA VAL A 78 -8.37 -11.00 -19.91
C VAL A 78 -7.72 -12.28 -19.41
N GLU A 79 -7.04 -13.00 -20.31
CA GLU A 79 -6.46 -14.32 -20.01
C GLU A 79 -5.45 -14.31 -18.85
N ARG A 80 -4.68 -13.23 -18.72
CA ARG A 80 -3.70 -13.06 -17.64
C ARG A 80 -4.34 -12.86 -16.27
N THR A 81 -5.53 -12.26 -16.21
CA THR A 81 -6.14 -11.76 -14.96
C THR A 81 -7.47 -12.40 -14.61
N LYS A 82 -7.99 -13.30 -15.47
CA LYS A 82 -9.19 -14.12 -15.23
C LYS A 82 -9.16 -14.92 -13.92
N ASN A 83 -7.96 -15.23 -13.42
CA ASN A 83 -7.76 -16.01 -12.19
C ASN A 83 -7.67 -15.14 -10.93
N ARG A 84 -7.85 -13.81 -11.00
CA ARG A 84 -7.78 -12.95 -9.80
C ARG A 84 -8.87 -13.35 -8.77
N PRO A 85 -8.61 -13.20 -7.46
CA PRO A 85 -9.53 -13.64 -6.41
C PRO A 85 -10.94 -13.04 -6.48
N LEU A 86 -11.07 -11.78 -6.91
CA LEU A 86 -12.37 -11.08 -7.02
C LEU A 86 -13.16 -11.44 -8.28
N VAL A 87 -12.46 -11.85 -9.35
CA VAL A 87 -13.06 -12.30 -10.61
C VAL A 87 -13.63 -13.70 -10.46
N THR A 88 -12.84 -14.60 -9.87
CA THR A 88 -13.19 -16.01 -9.65
C THR A 88 -14.23 -16.22 -8.54
N GLY A 89 -14.55 -15.17 -7.77
CA GLY A 89 -15.45 -15.26 -6.62
C GLY A 89 -14.85 -15.96 -5.40
N ALA A 90 -13.53 -16.19 -5.38
CA ALA A 90 -12.83 -16.76 -4.23
C ALA A 90 -12.88 -15.85 -2.99
N LEU A 91 -13.10 -14.55 -3.19
CA LEU A 91 -13.34 -13.55 -2.15
C LEU A 91 -14.59 -12.72 -2.46
N PRO A 92 -15.46 -12.47 -1.46
CA PRO A 92 -16.56 -11.53 -1.64
C PRO A 92 -16.03 -10.09 -1.76
N ILE A 93 -16.67 -9.28 -2.59
CA ILE A 93 -16.31 -7.85 -2.77
C ILE A 93 -16.37 -7.09 -1.44
N ALA A 94 -17.34 -7.42 -0.58
CA ALA A 94 -17.44 -6.84 0.76
C ALA A 94 -16.16 -7.08 1.57
N GLY A 95 -15.55 -8.27 1.47
CA GLY A 95 -14.27 -8.58 2.11
C GLY A 95 -13.11 -7.74 1.57
N ALA A 96 -13.11 -7.44 0.28
CA ALA A 96 -12.12 -6.55 -0.34
C ALA A 96 -12.26 -5.11 0.15
N TRP A 97 -13.48 -4.59 0.28
CA TRP A 97 -13.73 -3.25 0.86
C TRP A 97 -13.34 -3.17 2.34
N ILE A 98 -13.62 -4.21 3.12
CA ILE A 98 -13.20 -4.27 4.52
C ILE A 98 -11.67 -4.25 4.60
N LEU A 99 -10.99 -5.06 3.79
CA LEU A 99 -9.53 -5.09 3.75
C LEU A 99 -8.95 -3.74 3.34
N LEU A 100 -9.50 -3.10 2.30
CA LEU A 100 -9.10 -1.77 1.87
C LEU A 100 -9.23 -0.75 3.01
N SER A 101 -10.35 -0.80 3.75
CA SER A 101 -10.60 0.09 4.89
C SER A 101 -9.58 -0.15 6.01
N VAL A 102 -9.23 -1.40 6.29
CA VAL A 102 -8.22 -1.76 7.30
C VAL A 102 -6.82 -1.28 6.89
N LEU A 103 -6.42 -1.48 5.63
CA LEU A 103 -5.11 -1.06 5.13
C LEU A 103 -4.99 0.48 5.11
N THR A 104 -6.05 1.17 4.67
CA THR A 104 -6.07 2.64 4.60
C THR A 104 -6.08 3.26 6.00
N SER A 105 -6.87 2.71 6.93
CA SER A 105 -6.88 3.18 8.32
C SER A 105 -5.54 2.93 9.04
N ALA A 106 -4.90 1.78 8.80
CA ALA A 106 -3.56 1.52 9.33
C ALA A 106 -2.51 2.51 8.77
N THR A 107 -2.61 2.84 7.48
CA THR A 107 -1.73 3.84 6.84
C THR A 107 -1.97 5.24 7.42
N MET A 108 -3.23 5.64 7.59
CA MET A 108 -3.61 6.91 8.24
C MET A 108 -3.09 7.00 9.67
N PHE A 109 -3.21 5.90 10.44
CA PHE A 109 -2.67 5.83 11.79
C PHE A 109 -1.15 6.02 11.80
N LEU A 110 -0.41 5.39 10.88
CA LEU A 110 1.04 5.60 10.76
C LEU A 110 1.41 7.04 10.41
N LEU A 111 0.63 7.71 9.56
CA LEU A 111 0.86 9.11 9.22
C LEU A 111 0.78 10.04 10.44
N THR A 112 0.02 9.70 11.50
CA THR A 112 -0.06 10.51 12.73
C THR A 112 1.27 10.61 13.48
N PHE A 113 2.21 9.67 13.24
CA PHE A 113 3.55 9.70 13.82
C PHE A 113 4.56 10.49 12.98
N THR A 114 4.13 11.05 11.84
CA THR A 114 4.98 11.80 10.91
C THR A 114 4.82 13.31 11.10
N ASN A 115 5.64 14.08 10.39
CA ASN A 115 5.58 15.55 10.44
C ASN A 115 4.23 16.08 9.92
N PRO A 116 3.75 17.25 10.41
CA PRO A 116 2.46 17.81 9.99
C PRO A 116 2.31 18.00 8.48
N THR A 117 3.41 18.34 7.79
CA THR A 117 3.44 18.46 6.33
C THR A 117 3.20 17.10 5.66
N ALA A 118 3.88 16.05 6.10
CA ALA A 118 3.72 14.69 5.59
C ALA A 118 2.31 14.14 5.86
N TYR A 119 1.74 14.47 7.02
CA TYR A 119 0.37 14.11 7.38
C TYR A 119 -0.66 14.74 6.42
N VAL A 120 -0.56 16.05 6.16
CA VAL A 120 -1.47 16.75 5.25
C VAL A 120 -1.33 16.26 3.81
N THR A 121 -0.10 16.09 3.32
CA THR A 121 0.13 15.57 1.96
C THR A 121 -0.37 14.13 1.83
N GLY A 122 -0.13 13.30 2.84
CA GLY A 122 -0.59 11.90 2.82
C GLY A 122 -2.11 11.76 2.86
N ILE A 123 -2.80 12.59 3.64
CA ILE A 123 -4.27 12.64 3.60
C ILE A 123 -4.77 13.06 2.22
N PHE A 124 -4.17 14.11 1.65
CA PHE A 124 -4.56 14.61 0.33
C PHE A 124 -4.43 13.50 -0.73
N ASP A 125 -3.32 12.77 -0.71
CA ASP A 125 -3.01 11.67 -1.63
C ASP A 125 -4.03 10.52 -1.49
N ILE A 126 -4.32 10.10 -0.26
CA ILE A 126 -5.31 9.05 0.03
C ILE A 126 -6.72 9.46 -0.43
N LEU A 127 -7.08 10.74 -0.28
CA LEU A 127 -8.41 11.24 -0.66
C LEU A 127 -8.57 11.48 -2.16
N HIS A 128 -7.52 11.89 -2.86
CA HIS A 128 -7.58 12.17 -4.29
C HIS A 128 -7.49 10.92 -5.17
N CYS A 129 -7.22 9.74 -4.59
CA CYS A 129 -7.21 8.47 -5.33
C CYS A 129 -6.34 8.52 -6.60
N ASP A 130 -5.25 9.29 -6.59
CA ASP A 130 -4.24 9.28 -7.63
C ASP A 130 -3.30 8.08 -7.40
N PHE A 131 -3.80 6.88 -7.68
CA PHE A 131 -3.02 5.62 -7.62
C PHE A 131 -2.32 5.30 -8.95
#